data_AF-A0A8D2E805-F1
#
_entry.id   AF-A0A8D2E805-F1
#
_cell.length_a   1.000
_cell.length_b   1.000
_cell.length_c   1.000
_cell.angle_alpha   90.00
_cell.angle_beta   90.00
_cell.angle_gamma   90.00
#
_symmetry.space_group_name_H-M   'P 1'
#
loop_
_entity.id
_entity.type
_entity.pdbx_description
1 polymer ?
#
loop_
_entity_poly.entity_id
_entity_poly.type
_entity_poly.pdbx_seq_one_letter_code
_entity_poly.pdbx_strand_id
1 'polypeptide(L)'
;MSSGNDQQSEALSKPTFSEEQASALAESVFGLKVSKVQPLPSYDDQNFHVYVSKTKNGPTEYVLKISNTKASKNPDLIEVQNHIIMFLKAAGFPTSSVCRTKGDNTASLVSIDSGSEIKSYLVRLLTYLPGRPIAEIPISPQLLYEIGKLAAKLDKTLQKFHHPKLSSLHRKNFIWNLKNVPLLEKYLYVLGQNRNREIVEHVIHLFKEEVKPKLSHFRE
;
A
#
# COMPACT_ATOMS: atom_id res chain seq x y z
N MET A 1 17.72 25.70 -7.59
CA MET A 1 18.10 25.31 -6.21
C MET A 1 17.01 24.45 -5.60
N SER A 2 17.39 23.35 -4.94
CA SER A 2 16.57 22.40 -4.15
C SER A 2 15.65 21.39 -4.86
N SER A 3 16.14 20.67 -5.87
CA SER A 3 15.52 19.43 -6.37
C SER A 3 16.18 18.14 -5.88
N GLY A 4 17.31 18.24 -5.14
CA GLY A 4 18.06 17.08 -4.65
C GLY A 4 17.55 16.45 -3.33
N ASN A 5 16.79 17.18 -2.52
CA ASN A 5 16.39 16.71 -1.18
C ASN A 5 15.20 15.73 -1.17
N ASP A 6 14.31 15.81 -2.15
CA ASP A 6 13.07 15.00 -2.12
C ASP A 6 13.32 13.52 -2.49
N GLN A 7 14.24 13.23 -3.40
CA GLN A 7 14.56 11.84 -3.79
C GLN A 7 15.33 11.09 -2.69
N GLN A 8 16.26 11.76 -2.01
CA GLN A 8 16.97 11.20 -0.87
C GLN A 8 15.98 10.89 0.28
N SER A 9 14.99 11.75 0.47
CA SER A 9 13.92 11.63 1.48
C SER A 9 12.95 10.45 1.26
N GLU A 10 12.68 10.05 0.02
CA GLU A 10 11.81 8.89 -0.27
C GLU A 10 12.52 7.55 -0.01
N ALA A 11 13.77 7.40 -0.48
CA ALA A 11 14.59 6.21 -0.21
C ALA A 11 14.84 6.00 1.30
N LEU A 12 14.97 7.08 2.07
CA LEU A 12 15.16 7.04 3.53
C LEU A 12 13.93 6.59 4.34
N SER A 13 12.76 6.51 3.69
CA SER A 13 11.50 6.17 4.38
C SER A 13 11.13 4.69 4.30
N LYS A 14 11.63 3.97 3.28
CA LYS A 14 11.36 2.54 3.09
C LYS A 14 11.99 1.71 4.21
N PRO A 15 11.28 0.74 4.81
CA PRO A 15 11.85 -0.16 5.80
C PRO A 15 12.87 -1.11 5.17
N THR A 16 13.93 -1.45 5.92
CA THR A 16 15.00 -2.37 5.49
C THR A 16 15.17 -3.51 6.50
N PHE A 17 14.07 -4.12 6.93
CA PHE A 17 14.10 -5.25 7.85
C PHE A 17 14.66 -6.49 7.15
N SER A 18 15.44 -7.30 7.86
CA SER A 18 15.84 -8.64 7.43
C SER A 18 14.70 -9.65 7.64
N GLU A 19 14.84 -10.86 7.08
CA GLU A 19 13.90 -11.96 7.31
C GLU A 19 13.85 -12.36 8.79
N GLU A 20 14.98 -12.34 9.49
CA GLU A 20 15.08 -12.62 10.92
C GLU A 20 14.35 -11.56 11.75
N GLN A 21 14.53 -10.28 11.43
CA GLN A 21 13.83 -9.19 12.11
C GLN A 21 12.32 -9.24 11.83
N ALA A 22 11.92 -9.55 10.59
CA ALA A 22 10.52 -9.74 10.23
C ALA A 22 9.90 -10.95 10.96
N SER A 23 10.64 -12.04 11.11
CA SER A 23 10.25 -13.19 11.93
C SER A 23 10.04 -12.77 13.38
N ALA A 24 11.03 -12.10 13.99
CA ALA A 24 10.95 -11.62 15.37
C ALA A 24 9.76 -10.66 15.58
N LEU A 25 9.44 -9.79 14.62
CA LEU A 25 8.25 -8.95 14.66
C LEU A 25 6.96 -9.76 14.63
N ALA A 26 6.85 -10.74 13.73
CA ALA A 26 5.69 -11.62 13.64
C ALA A 26 5.43 -12.38 14.96
N GLU A 27 6.49 -12.89 15.59
CA GLU A 27 6.38 -13.61 16.86
C GLU A 27 6.09 -12.70 18.05
N SER A 28 6.80 -11.57 18.16
CA SER A 28 6.66 -10.64 19.28
C SER A 28 5.30 -9.92 19.26
N VAL A 29 4.90 -9.37 18.11
CA VAL A 29 3.68 -8.55 17.96
C VAL A 29 2.42 -9.40 17.82
N PHE A 30 2.48 -10.52 17.08
CA PHE A 30 1.29 -11.31 16.73
C PHE A 30 1.24 -12.69 17.40
N GLY A 31 2.32 -13.13 18.06
CA GLY A 31 2.32 -14.40 18.81
C GLY A 31 2.35 -15.64 17.92
N LEU A 32 2.82 -15.48 16.69
CA LEU A 32 3.02 -16.58 15.77
C LEU A 32 4.22 -17.43 16.18
N LYS A 33 4.27 -18.67 15.69
CA LYS A 33 5.46 -19.52 15.70
C LYS A 33 5.95 -19.62 14.27
N VAL A 34 6.90 -18.76 13.89
CA VAL A 34 7.30 -18.63 12.50
C VAL A 34 8.18 -19.81 12.11
N SER A 35 7.87 -20.45 10.99
CA SER A 35 8.69 -21.53 10.43
C SER A 35 9.58 -21.04 9.28
N LYS A 36 9.11 -20.05 8.53
CA LYS A 36 9.83 -19.46 7.40
C LYS A 36 9.30 -18.06 7.12
N VAL A 37 10.18 -17.15 6.70
CA VAL A 37 9.82 -15.84 6.16
C VAL A 37 10.45 -15.70 4.78
N GLN A 38 9.78 -15.01 3.86
CA GLN A 38 10.35 -14.66 2.56
C GLN A 38 9.92 -13.25 2.16
N PRO A 39 10.80 -12.43 1.57
CA PRO A 39 10.42 -11.12 1.06
C PRO A 39 9.40 -11.25 -0.07
N LEU A 40 8.44 -10.33 -0.10
CA LEU A 40 7.52 -10.14 -1.23
C LEU A 40 7.86 -8.84 -1.96
N PRO A 41 7.55 -8.74 -3.27
CA PRO A 41 7.69 -7.48 -3.99
C PRO A 41 7.01 -6.32 -3.27
N SER A 42 7.74 -5.21 -3.12
CA SER A 42 7.25 -4.03 -2.41
C SER A 42 7.88 -2.75 -2.95
N TYR A 43 7.11 -1.66 -2.90
CA TYR A 43 7.55 -0.34 -3.36
C TYR A 43 8.00 0.53 -2.19
N ASP A 44 7.13 1.38 -1.64
CA ASP A 44 7.44 2.25 -0.49
C ASP A 44 7.54 1.47 0.84
N ASP A 45 6.69 0.45 0.99
CA ASP A 45 6.62 -0.39 2.19
C ASP A 45 7.52 -1.64 2.06
N GLN A 46 7.56 -2.47 3.10
CA GLN A 46 8.18 -3.80 3.06
C GLN A 46 7.16 -4.88 3.41
N ASN A 47 7.06 -5.91 2.57
CA ASN A 47 6.11 -7.00 2.73
C ASN A 47 6.86 -8.32 2.83
N PHE A 48 6.41 -9.22 3.69
CA PHE A 48 6.96 -10.56 3.83
C PHE A 48 5.84 -11.60 3.81
N HIS A 49 6.09 -12.70 3.11
CA HIS A 49 5.31 -13.92 3.24
C HIS A 49 5.82 -14.67 4.48
N VAL A 50 4.95 -14.89 5.46
CA VAL A 50 5.26 -15.56 6.73
C VAL A 50 4.54 -16.90 6.77
N TYR A 51 5.31 -17.97 6.88
CA TYR A 51 4.83 -19.32 7.13
C TYR A 51 4.93 -19.60 8.63
N VAL A 52 3.91 -20.24 9.20
CA VAL A 52 3.88 -20.61 10.61
C VAL A 52 3.79 -22.11 10.80
N SER A 53 4.38 -22.59 11.89
CA SER A 53 4.25 -23.98 12.32
C SER A 53 2.78 -24.30 12.63
N LYS A 54 2.34 -25.50 12.24
CA LYS A 54 0.93 -25.95 12.26
C LYS A 54 0.22 -25.60 13.58
N THR A 55 -0.79 -24.74 13.50
CA THR A 55 -1.70 -24.46 14.62
C THR A 55 -2.87 -25.45 14.57
N LYS A 56 -3.44 -25.81 15.73
CA LYS A 56 -4.54 -26.79 15.79
C LYS A 56 -5.78 -26.33 15.01
N ASN A 57 -5.98 -25.02 14.83
CA ASN A 57 -7.00 -24.39 14.01
C ASN A 57 -6.55 -22.96 13.64
N GLY A 58 -6.18 -22.70 12.39
CA GLY A 58 -5.83 -21.36 11.91
C GLY A 58 -5.06 -21.37 10.58
N PRO A 59 -4.93 -20.21 9.91
CA PRO A 59 -4.10 -20.09 8.71
C PRO A 59 -2.64 -20.42 9.01
N THR A 60 -1.97 -21.05 8.04
CA THR A 60 -0.53 -21.37 8.10
C THR A 60 0.35 -20.34 7.38
N GLU A 61 -0.27 -19.41 6.66
CA GLU A 61 0.41 -18.44 5.78
C GLU A 61 -0.18 -17.04 5.97
N TYR A 62 0.70 -16.05 6.07
CA TYR A 62 0.38 -14.65 6.34
C TYR A 62 1.22 -13.71 5.50
N VAL A 63 0.76 -12.46 5.39
CA VAL A 63 1.54 -11.34 4.87
C VAL A 63 1.80 -10.36 6.01
N LEU A 64 3.05 -10.26 6.45
CA LEU A 64 3.50 -9.18 7.32
C LEU A 64 3.77 -7.96 6.47
N LYS A 65 3.11 -6.84 6.78
CA LYS A 65 3.37 -5.54 6.14
C LYS A 65 3.98 -4.58 7.14
N ILE A 66 5.10 -3.99 6.76
CA ILE A 66 5.82 -2.95 7.50
C ILE A 66 5.68 -1.67 6.67
N SER A 67 4.93 -0.71 7.19
CA SER A 67 4.68 0.56 6.50
C SER A 67 5.92 1.45 6.59
N ASN A 68 6.21 2.22 5.54
CA ASN A 68 7.31 3.20 5.56
C ASN A 68 7.16 4.24 6.68
N THR A 69 8.25 4.91 7.06
CA THR A 69 8.26 5.85 8.20
C THR A 69 7.32 7.05 8.00
N LYS A 70 7.07 7.50 6.77
CA LYS A 70 6.14 8.60 6.48
C LYS A 70 4.69 8.17 6.70
N ALA A 71 4.29 7.03 6.16
CA ALA A 71 2.96 6.46 6.36
C ALA A 71 2.71 6.10 7.83
N SER A 72 3.76 5.67 8.54
CA SER A 72 3.69 5.29 9.96
C SER A 72 3.37 6.44 10.91
N LYS A 73 3.52 7.70 10.46
CA LYS A 73 3.09 8.89 11.20
C LYS A 73 1.56 9.11 11.14
N ASN A 74 0.85 8.35 10.32
CA ASN A 74 -0.60 8.44 10.16
C ASN A 74 -1.27 7.08 10.45
N PRO A 75 -1.48 6.71 11.73
CA PRO A 75 -2.15 5.46 12.08
C PRO A 75 -3.58 5.37 11.57
N ASP A 76 -4.27 6.50 11.47
CA ASP A 76 -5.65 6.57 10.96
C ASP A 76 -5.76 6.07 9.51
N LEU A 77 -4.76 6.36 8.68
CA LEU A 77 -4.69 5.85 7.31
C LEU A 77 -4.67 4.31 7.28
N ILE A 78 -3.86 3.68 8.13
CA ILE A 78 -3.75 2.22 8.20
C ILE A 78 -5.01 1.60 8.81
N GLU A 79 -5.58 2.24 9.83
CA GLU A 79 -6.84 1.84 10.45
C GLU A 79 -7.98 1.80 9.42
N VAL A 80 -8.16 2.86 8.63
CA VAL A 80 -9.21 2.92 7.60
C VAL A 80 -8.99 1.84 6.54
N GLN A 81 -7.74 1.63 6.09
CA GLN A 81 -7.44 0.55 5.15
C GLN A 81 -7.79 -0.84 5.71
N ASN A 82 -7.50 -1.10 6.98
CA ASN A 82 -7.86 -2.36 7.63
C ASN A 82 -9.39 -2.51 7.70
N HIS A 83 -10.13 -1.44 8.01
CA HIS A 83 -11.60 -1.46 8.03
C HIS A 83 -12.20 -1.69 6.64
N ILE A 84 -11.60 -1.15 5.58
CA ILE A 84 -12.01 -1.44 4.19
C ILE A 84 -11.87 -2.93 3.89
N ILE A 85 -10.75 -3.55 4.28
CA ILE A 85 -10.54 -5.01 4.09
C ILE A 85 -11.63 -5.80 4.82
N MET A 86 -11.91 -5.48 6.09
CA MET A 86 -12.94 -6.15 6.88
C MET A 86 -14.34 -5.97 6.29
N PHE A 87 -14.67 -4.75 5.84
CA PHE A 87 -15.94 -4.43 5.21
C PHE A 87 -16.15 -5.19 3.89
N LEU A 88 -15.13 -5.23 3.02
CA LEU A 88 -15.19 -5.96 1.76
C LEU A 88 -15.33 -7.47 1.99
N LYS A 89 -14.63 -8.01 3.00
CA LYS A 89 -14.80 -9.41 3.40
C LYS A 89 -16.22 -9.72 3.84
N ALA A 90 -16.82 -8.86 4.68
CA ALA A 90 -18.21 -8.99 5.11
C ALA A 90 -19.20 -8.89 3.93
N ALA A 91 -18.85 -8.12 2.89
CA ALA A 91 -19.60 -8.04 1.64
C ALA A 91 -19.35 -9.23 0.68
N GLY A 92 -18.59 -10.24 1.10
CA GLY A 92 -18.34 -11.47 0.35
C GLY A 92 -17.21 -11.38 -0.69
N PHE A 93 -16.32 -10.39 -0.60
CA PHE A 93 -15.13 -10.36 -1.43
C PHE A 93 -14.07 -11.34 -0.91
N PRO A 94 -13.30 -11.99 -1.79
CA PRO A 94 -12.22 -12.89 -1.41
C PRO A 94 -10.96 -12.12 -1.01
N THR A 95 -11.05 -11.30 0.04
CA THR A 95 -9.91 -10.54 0.57
C THR A 95 -9.21 -11.31 1.68
N SER A 96 -7.94 -10.98 1.90
CA SER A 96 -7.23 -11.34 3.14
C SER A 96 -8.01 -10.89 4.37
N SER A 97 -7.79 -11.56 5.50
CA SER A 97 -8.31 -11.16 6.81
C SER A 97 -7.27 -10.34 7.54
N VAL A 98 -7.69 -9.29 8.24
CA VAL A 98 -6.82 -8.54 9.15
C VAL A 98 -6.63 -9.33 10.43
N CYS A 99 -5.39 -9.62 10.79
CA CYS A 99 -5.05 -10.34 12.02
C CYS A 99 -4.83 -9.35 13.18
N ARG A 100 -5.28 -9.74 14.37
CA ARG A 100 -5.08 -8.95 15.60
C ARG A 100 -3.68 -9.16 16.16
N THR A 101 -3.12 -8.11 16.74
CA THR A 101 -1.90 -8.19 17.55
C THR A 101 -2.21 -8.87 18.90
N LYS A 102 -1.18 -9.20 19.69
CA LYS A 102 -1.37 -9.68 21.08
C LYS A 102 -2.14 -8.70 21.97
N GLY A 103 -2.06 -7.40 21.65
CA GLY A 103 -2.80 -6.33 22.33
C GLY A 103 -4.18 -6.05 21.72
N ASP A 104 -4.71 -6.96 20.90
CA ASP A 104 -6.03 -6.87 20.23
C ASP A 104 -6.22 -5.66 19.29
N ASN A 105 -5.12 -5.13 18.76
CA ASN A 105 -5.14 -4.05 17.77
C ASN A 105 -5.02 -4.60 16.34
N THR A 106 -5.39 -3.81 15.33
CA THR A 106 -5.26 -4.21 13.90
C THR A 106 -3.89 -3.85 13.29
N ALA A 107 -3.08 -3.09 14.02
CA ALA A 107 -1.70 -2.76 13.71
C ALA A 107 -0.94 -2.46 15.02
N SER A 108 0.39 -2.45 14.97
CA SER A 108 1.24 -2.01 16.07
C SER A 108 2.26 -1.01 15.55
N LEU A 109 2.56 0.02 16.34
CA LEU A 109 3.72 0.87 16.09
C LEU A 109 4.94 0.24 16.75
N VAL A 110 6.01 0.01 15.98
CA VAL A 110 7.28 -0.51 16.49
C VAL A 110 8.38 0.50 16.23
N SER A 111 9.22 0.75 17.23
CA SER A 111 10.36 1.66 17.13
C SER A 111 11.65 0.85 17.08
N ILE A 112 12.48 1.14 16.09
CA ILE A 112 13.80 0.53 15.90
C ILE A 112 14.84 1.62 16.07
N ASP A 113 15.77 1.38 16.99
CA ASP A 113 16.94 2.22 17.20
C ASP A 113 18.09 1.70 16.31
N SER A 114 18.55 2.53 15.37
CA SER A 114 19.73 2.22 14.54
C SER A 114 21.01 2.89 15.05
N GLY A 115 21.02 3.39 16.28
CA GLY A 115 22.13 4.12 16.92
C GLY A 115 22.26 5.58 16.45
N SER A 116 21.85 5.88 15.21
CA SER A 116 21.83 7.23 14.63
C SER A 116 20.47 7.92 14.72
N GLU A 117 19.38 7.16 14.72
CA GLU A 117 18.00 7.66 14.79
C GLU A 117 17.08 6.53 15.28
N ILE A 118 16.03 6.89 16.00
CA ILE A 118 14.91 5.98 16.30
C ILE A 118 13.85 6.17 15.22
N LYS A 119 13.59 5.11 14.45
CA LYS A 119 12.55 5.10 13.41
C LYS A 119 11.36 4.26 13.85
N SER A 120 10.16 4.79 13.65
CA SER A 120 8.92 4.08 13.98
C SER A 120 8.19 3.60 12.72
N TYR A 121 7.69 2.38 12.78
CA TYR A 121 7.03 1.67 11.68
C TYR A 121 5.69 1.10 12.14
N LEU A 122 4.63 1.31 11.37
CA LEU A 122 3.35 0.62 11.57
C LEU A 122 3.41 -0.76 10.93
N VAL A 123 3.27 -1.79 11.75
CA VAL A 123 3.23 -3.18 11.33
C VAL A 123 1.81 -3.73 11.42
N ARG A 124 1.38 -4.46 10.39
CA ARG A 124 0.12 -5.19 10.38
C ARG A 124 0.31 -6.56 9.75
N LEU A 125 -0.57 -7.48 10.11
CA LEU A 125 -0.55 -8.85 9.63
C LEU A 125 -1.88 -9.15 8.93
N LEU A 126 -1.80 -9.74 7.74
CA LEU A 126 -2.93 -10.18 6.97
C LEU A 126 -2.82 -11.69 6.71
N THR A 127 -3.92 -12.41 6.54
CA THR A 127 -3.84 -13.80 6.03
C THR A 127 -3.34 -13.80 4.60
N TYR A 128 -2.51 -14.78 4.23
CA TYR A 128 -2.11 -14.96 2.84
C TYR A 128 -3.34 -15.30 1.98
N LEU A 129 -3.41 -14.71 0.79
CA LEU A 129 -4.46 -15.00 -0.19
C LEU A 129 -3.86 -15.91 -1.26
N PRO A 130 -4.22 -17.20 -1.31
CA PRO A 130 -3.70 -18.11 -2.32
C PRO A 130 -4.18 -17.70 -3.71
N GLY A 131 -3.30 -17.78 -4.69
CA GLY A 131 -3.61 -17.44 -6.07
C GLY A 131 -2.36 -17.20 -6.89
N ARG A 132 -2.57 -16.85 -8.17
CA ARG A 132 -1.49 -16.44 -9.07
C ARG A 132 -1.68 -14.97 -9.44
N PRO A 133 -0.64 -14.14 -9.35
CA PRO A 133 -0.69 -12.76 -9.84
C PRO A 133 -1.11 -12.70 -11.31
N ILE A 134 -1.92 -11.70 -11.69
CA ILE A 134 -2.38 -11.52 -13.08
C ILE A 134 -1.20 -11.34 -14.04
N ALA A 135 -0.09 -10.76 -13.57
CA ALA A 135 1.13 -10.57 -14.36
C ALA A 135 1.82 -11.89 -14.77
N GLU A 136 1.49 -13.01 -14.11
CA GLU A 136 2.10 -14.32 -14.35
C GLU A 136 1.23 -15.25 -15.21
N ILE A 137 0.06 -14.78 -15.66
CA ILE A 137 -0.87 -15.57 -16.48
C ILE A 137 -1.11 -14.91 -17.84
N PRO A 138 -1.39 -15.68 -18.90
CA PRO A 138 -1.76 -15.11 -20.19
C PRO A 138 -3.02 -14.26 -20.08
N ILE A 139 -2.98 -13.06 -20.65
CA ILE A 139 -4.13 -12.15 -20.69
C ILE A 139 -5.09 -12.62 -21.78
N SER A 140 -6.38 -12.72 -21.43
CA SER A 140 -7.46 -13.04 -22.36
C SER A 140 -8.59 -12.01 -22.27
N PRO A 141 -9.41 -11.85 -23.33
CA PRO A 141 -10.58 -10.97 -23.28
C PRO A 141 -11.53 -11.30 -22.13
N GLN A 142 -11.74 -12.59 -21.83
CA GLN A 142 -12.58 -13.03 -20.71
C GLN A 142 -11.99 -12.58 -19.36
N LEU A 143 -10.68 -12.70 -19.17
CA LEU A 143 -10.01 -12.24 -17.94
C LEU A 143 -10.19 -10.72 -17.75
N LEU A 144 -10.02 -9.95 -18.82
CA LEU A 144 -10.22 -8.50 -18.78
C LEU A 144 -11.67 -8.12 -18.43
N TYR A 145 -12.65 -8.86 -18.97
CA TYR A 145 -14.06 -8.68 -18.63
C TYR A 145 -14.34 -8.95 -17.15
N GLU A 146 -13.82 -10.05 -16.59
CA GLU A 146 -13.99 -10.38 -15.17
C GLU A 146 -13.29 -9.35 -14.25
N ILE A 147 -12.12 -8.83 -14.64
CA ILE A 147 -11.45 -7.74 -13.92
C ILE A 147 -12.34 -6.48 -13.91
N GLY A 148 -12.91 -6.10 -15.06
CA GLY A 148 -13.81 -4.96 -15.15
C GLY A 148 -15.07 -5.13 -14.30
N LYS A 149 -15.68 -6.32 -14.32
CA LYS A 149 -16.84 -6.67 -13.49
C LYS A 149 -16.50 -6.61 -12.00
N LEU A 150 -15.34 -7.12 -11.60
CA LEU A 150 -14.86 -7.05 -10.21
C LEU A 150 -14.62 -5.60 -9.78
N ALA A 151 -13.97 -4.79 -10.61
CA ALA A 151 -13.72 -3.37 -10.34
C ALA A 151 -15.03 -2.59 -10.17
N ALA A 152 -16.01 -2.81 -11.05
CA ALA A 152 -17.32 -2.19 -10.94
C ALA A 152 -18.09 -2.62 -9.68
N LYS A 153 -18.02 -3.91 -9.31
CA LYS A 153 -18.61 -4.42 -8.07
C LYS A 153 -17.93 -3.81 -6.84
N LEU A 154 -16.60 -3.71 -6.86
CA LEU A 154 -15.81 -3.10 -5.79
C LEU A 154 -16.21 -1.63 -5.59
N ASP A 155 -16.23 -0.82 -6.66
CA ASP A 155 -16.65 0.59 -6.62
C ASP A 155 -18.04 0.74 -6.00
N LYS A 156 -19.04 0.01 -6.51
CA LYS A 156 -20.42 0.06 -5.98
C LYS A 156 -20.53 -0.36 -4.52
N THR A 157 -19.69 -1.29 -4.07
CA THR A 157 -19.69 -1.75 -2.68
C THR A 157 -19.05 -0.70 -1.77
N LEU A 158 -17.92 -0.12 -2.18
CA LEU A 158 -17.21 0.91 -1.42
C LEU A 158 -18.02 2.22 -1.26
N GLN A 159 -18.96 2.51 -2.15
CA GLN A 159 -19.91 3.62 -1.96
C GLN A 159 -20.73 3.52 -0.67
N LYS A 160 -20.87 2.32 -0.10
CA LYS A 160 -21.58 2.08 1.17
C LYS A 160 -20.66 2.06 2.39
N PHE A 161 -19.35 2.18 2.19
CA PHE A 161 -18.38 2.17 3.28
C PHE A 161 -18.40 3.52 3.99
N HIS A 162 -18.50 3.48 5.32
CA HIS A 162 -18.46 4.65 6.17
C HIS A 162 -17.45 4.45 7.28
N HIS A 163 -16.64 5.47 7.56
CA HIS A 163 -15.68 5.46 8.66
C HIS A 163 -15.46 6.89 9.17
N PRO A 164 -15.42 7.14 10.50
CA PRO A 164 -15.23 8.50 11.04
C PRO A 164 -13.95 9.18 10.55
N LYS A 165 -12.92 8.38 10.27
CA LYS A 165 -11.59 8.83 9.84
C LYS A 165 -11.38 8.76 8.32
N LEU A 166 -12.43 8.68 7.50
CA LEU A 166 -12.31 8.47 6.05
C LEU A 166 -11.44 9.54 5.36
N SER A 167 -11.46 10.78 5.86
CA SER A 167 -10.63 11.89 5.37
C SER A 167 -9.12 11.62 5.46
N SER A 168 -8.67 10.66 6.29
CA SER A 168 -7.26 10.25 6.36
C SER A 168 -6.75 9.63 5.05
N LEU A 169 -7.66 9.15 4.19
CA LEU A 169 -7.33 8.67 2.84
C LEU A 169 -6.99 9.82 1.87
N HIS A 170 -7.43 11.05 2.16
CA HIS A 170 -7.19 12.21 1.31
C HIS A 170 -5.75 12.72 1.46
N ARG A 171 -4.87 12.22 0.59
CA ARG A 171 -3.45 12.57 0.58
C ARG A 171 -3.17 13.65 -0.47
N LYS A 172 -3.19 14.93 -0.04
CA LYS A 172 -3.12 16.12 -0.91
C LYS A 172 -2.07 16.04 -2.02
N ASN A 173 -0.84 15.65 -1.69
CA ASN A 173 0.29 15.61 -2.65
C ASN A 173 0.70 14.17 -3.02
N PHE A 174 -0.22 13.21 -2.99
CA PHE A 174 0.09 11.84 -3.37
C PHE A 174 0.25 11.73 -4.88
N ILE A 175 1.46 11.39 -5.34
CA ILE A 175 1.81 11.36 -6.77
C ILE A 175 1.02 10.33 -7.58
N TRP A 176 0.46 9.31 -6.91
CA TRP A 176 -0.40 8.29 -7.53
C TRP A 176 -1.87 8.69 -7.60
N ASN A 177 -2.23 9.89 -7.12
CA ASN A 177 -3.55 10.45 -7.36
C ASN A 177 -3.56 11.11 -8.75
N LEU A 178 -4.48 10.71 -9.64
CA LEU A 178 -4.59 11.25 -10.99
C LEU A 178 -4.91 12.77 -11.02
N LYS A 179 -5.40 13.36 -9.92
CA LYS A 179 -5.55 14.82 -9.79
C LYS A 179 -4.22 15.57 -9.72
N ASN A 180 -3.14 14.85 -9.38
CA ASN A 180 -1.83 15.39 -9.09
C ASN A 180 -0.83 15.23 -10.25
N VAL A 181 -1.29 15.02 -11.49
CA VAL A 181 -0.45 15.00 -12.70
C VAL A 181 0.56 16.17 -12.77
N PRO A 182 0.22 17.42 -12.38
CA PRO A 182 1.19 18.52 -12.35
C PRO A 182 2.41 18.29 -11.45
N LEU A 183 2.32 17.42 -10.44
CA LEU A 183 3.47 17.08 -9.61
C LEU A 183 4.56 16.34 -10.38
N LEU A 184 4.27 15.79 -11.55
CA LEU A 184 5.23 15.05 -12.36
C LEU A 184 6.31 15.95 -12.99
N GLU A 185 6.07 17.27 -13.08
CA GLU A 185 7.04 18.22 -13.64
C GLU A 185 8.39 18.17 -12.94
N LYS A 186 8.37 17.96 -11.61
CA LYS A 186 9.59 17.87 -10.82
C LYS A 186 10.46 16.66 -11.19
N TYR A 187 9.93 15.67 -11.91
CA TYR A 187 10.63 14.44 -12.30
C TYR A 187 10.99 14.41 -13.79
N LEU A 188 10.69 15.45 -14.56
CA LEU A 188 10.97 15.49 -16.00
C LEU A 188 12.45 15.30 -16.34
N TYR A 189 13.36 15.65 -15.43
CA TYR A 189 14.79 15.47 -15.64
C TYR A 189 15.21 14.00 -15.79
N VAL A 190 14.39 13.04 -15.34
CA VAL A 190 14.64 11.59 -15.52
C VAL A 190 14.49 11.19 -16.99
N LEU A 191 13.60 11.89 -17.70
CA LEU A 191 13.49 11.79 -19.15
C LEU A 191 14.57 12.71 -19.71
N GLY A 192 15.65 12.15 -20.27
CA GLY A 192 16.62 12.95 -21.01
C GLY A 192 15.97 13.80 -22.12
N GLN A 193 16.75 14.61 -22.83
CA GLN A 193 16.21 15.43 -23.91
C GLN A 193 15.81 14.55 -25.11
N ASN A 194 14.55 14.14 -25.14
CA ASN A 194 14.00 13.26 -26.16
C ASN A 194 12.48 13.47 -26.32
N ARG A 195 11.92 12.85 -27.36
CA ARG A 195 10.51 12.93 -27.70
C ARG A 195 9.56 12.52 -26.57
N ASN A 196 9.95 11.58 -25.70
CA ASN A 196 9.10 11.17 -24.58
C ASN A 196 8.95 12.30 -23.56
N ARG A 197 10.01 13.09 -23.33
CA ARG A 197 9.95 14.26 -22.46
C ARG A 197 8.97 15.30 -23.00
N GLU A 198 9.04 15.61 -24.29
CA GLU A 198 8.12 16.56 -24.95
C GLU A 198 6.66 16.12 -24.82
N ILE A 199 6.38 14.82 -25.02
CA ILE A 199 5.04 14.25 -24.86
C ILE A 199 4.55 14.43 -23.41
N VAL A 200 5.38 14.10 -22.42
CA VAL A 200 5.00 14.21 -21.01
C VAL A 200 4.77 15.66 -20.60
N GLU A 201 5.66 16.58 -21.02
CA GLU A 201 5.49 18.02 -20.79
C GLU A 201 4.18 18.54 -21.41
N HIS A 202 3.88 18.14 -22.65
CA HIS A 202 2.64 18.50 -23.31
C HIS A 202 1.39 17.97 -22.59
N VAL A 203 1.39 16.70 -22.17
CA VAL A 203 0.28 16.11 -21.41
C VAL A 203 0.07 16.82 -20.08
N ILE A 204 1.14 17.17 -19.36
CA ILE A 204 1.04 17.93 -18.11
C ILE A 204 0.44 19.31 -18.37
N HIS A 205 0.88 19.99 -19.43
CA HIS A 205 0.35 21.29 -19.82
C HIS A 205 -1.15 21.20 -20.14
N LEU A 206 -1.57 20.25 -20.98
CA LEU A 206 -2.99 20.01 -21.27
C LEU A 206 -3.80 19.70 -20.01
N PHE A 207 -3.27 18.89 -19.10
CA PHE A 207 -3.94 18.60 -17.84
C PHE A 207 -4.20 19.88 -17.03
N LYS A 208 -3.22 20.79 -16.96
CA LYS A 208 -3.35 22.06 -16.24
C LYS A 208 -4.38 22.99 -16.87
N GLU A 209 -4.42 23.08 -18.18
CA GLU A 209 -5.32 24.00 -18.90
C GLU A 209 -6.75 23.44 -19.02
N GLU A 210 -6.90 22.13 -19.26
CA GLU A 210 -8.20 21.57 -19.64
C GLU A 210 -8.89 20.76 -18.53
N VAL A 211 -8.11 20.06 -17.69
CA VAL A 211 -8.65 19.15 -16.67
C VAL A 211 -8.74 19.85 -15.32
N LYS A 212 -7.67 20.53 -14.89
CA LYS A 212 -7.58 21.16 -13.58
C LYS A 212 -8.74 22.14 -13.29
N PRO A 213 -9.17 23.02 -14.21
CA PRO A 213 -10.29 23.94 -13.97
C PRO A 213 -11.63 23.22 -13.82
N LYS A 214 -11.74 22.00 -14.36
CA LYS A 214 -12.96 21.18 -14.36
C LYS A 214 -12.96 20.12 -13.27
N LEU A 215 -11.95 20.04 -12.40
CA LEU A 215 -11.80 18.96 -11.41
C LEU A 215 -13.03 18.74 -10.53
N SER A 216 -13.74 19.80 -10.17
CA SER A 216 -14.98 19.73 -9.37
C SER A 216 -16.16 19.08 -10.08
N HIS A 217 -16.13 18.95 -11.41
CA HIS A 217 -17.19 18.31 -12.19
C HIS A 217 -16.97 16.80 -12.33
N PHE A 218 -15.77 16.29 -12.01
CA PHE A 218 -15.51 14.87 -12.01
C PHE A 218 -15.90 14.26 -10.66
N ARG A 219 -16.40 13.03 -10.71
CA ARG A 219 -16.63 12.23 -9.52
C ARG A 219 -15.29 11.98 -8.81
N GLU A 220 -15.24 12.29 -7.52
CA GLU A 220 -14.17 11.91 -6.59
C GLU A 220 -14.57 10.69 -5.76
#